data_AF-A0A6G3WXB4-F1
#
_entry.id   AF-A0A6G3WXB4-F1
#
_cell.length_a   1.000
_cell.length_b   1.000
_cell.length_c   1.000
_cell.angle_alpha   90.00
_cell.angle_beta   90.00
_cell.angle_gamma   90.00
#
_symmetry.space_group_name_H-M   'P 1'
#
loop_
_entity.id
_entity.type
_entity.pdbx_description
1 polymer ?
#
loop_
_entity_poly.entity_id
_entity_poly.type
_entity_poly.pdbx_seq_one_letter_code
_entity_poly.pdbx_strand_id
1 'polypeptide(L)'
;LSGGQRQRVWIAMALAQQTDLLLLDEPTTFLDASHQIEVLDLLTDLNRSRGTTIVMVLHDLNLAARYADHLIALAGGGLHASGTPAEVLTEETVRAVFDLDSRIIEDPVSGRPLMLPIGRHHVLDRAGTPPVGEPTA
;
A
#
# COMPACT_ATOMS: atom_id res chain seq x y z
N LEU A 1 14.20 19.24 -12.53
CA LEU A 1 12.87 19.17 -11.89
C LEU A 1 13.06 18.56 -10.51
N SER A 2 12.64 19.22 -9.45
CA SER A 2 12.58 18.57 -8.13
C SER A 2 11.57 17.40 -8.17
N GLY A 3 11.64 16.49 -7.19
CA GLY A 3 10.72 15.34 -7.10
C GLY A 3 9.24 15.76 -7.21
N GLY A 4 8.84 16.76 -6.42
CA GLY A 4 7.48 17.32 -6.44
C GLY A 4 7.12 18.12 -7.70
N GLN A 5 8.09 18.60 -8.49
CA GLN A 5 7.81 19.19 -9.81
C GLN A 5 7.53 18.11 -10.86
N ARG A 6 8.31 17.02 -10.85
CA ARG A 6 8.12 15.91 -11.77
C ARG A 6 6.77 15.22 -11.53
N GLN A 7 6.38 15.09 -10.26
CA GLN A 7 5.08 14.56 -9.85
C GLN A 7 3.91 15.45 -10.30
N ARG A 8 3.95 16.77 -10.06
CA ARG A 8 2.87 17.67 -10.50
C ARG A 8 2.69 17.70 -12.01
N VAL A 9 3.80 17.66 -12.75
CA VAL A 9 3.74 17.53 -14.22
C VAL A 9 3.10 16.20 -14.59
N TRP A 10 3.44 15.11 -13.91
CA TRP A 10 2.86 13.79 -14.18
C TRP A 10 1.37 13.70 -13.84
N ILE A 11 0.93 14.22 -12.70
CA ILE A 11 -0.49 14.30 -12.33
C ILE A 11 -1.24 15.17 -13.35
N ALA A 12 -0.68 16.32 -13.72
CA ALA A 12 -1.27 17.18 -14.75
C ALA A 12 -1.38 16.44 -16.10
N MET A 13 -0.37 15.66 -16.50
CA MET A 13 -0.43 14.83 -17.71
C MET A 13 -1.52 13.75 -17.61
N ALA A 14 -1.62 13.04 -16.48
CA ALA A 14 -2.66 12.03 -16.25
C ALA A 14 -4.07 12.64 -16.27
N LEU A 15 -4.25 13.78 -15.60
CA LEU A 15 -5.54 14.51 -15.55
C LEU A 15 -5.92 15.16 -16.89
N ALA A 16 -4.92 15.57 -17.70
CA ALA A 16 -5.14 16.18 -19.00
C ALA A 16 -5.61 15.17 -20.05
N GLN A 17 -5.30 13.88 -19.89
CA GLN A 17 -5.77 12.86 -20.83
C GLN A 17 -7.29 12.67 -20.83
N GLN A 18 -7.99 13.08 -19.76
CA GLN A 18 -9.46 12.93 -19.64
C GLN A 18 -9.95 11.50 -19.95
N THR A 19 -9.19 10.48 -19.56
CA THR A 19 -9.52 9.08 -19.84
C THR A 19 -10.46 8.50 -18.80
N ASP A 20 -11.23 7.50 -19.24
CA ASP A 20 -12.08 6.70 -18.36
C ASP A 20 -11.28 5.68 -17.54
N LEU A 21 -10.04 5.35 -17.96
CA LEU A 21 -9.14 4.41 -17.31
C LEU A 21 -7.73 5.00 -17.20
N LEU A 22 -7.14 4.87 -16.01
CA LEU A 22 -5.78 5.28 -15.70
C LEU A 22 -5.01 4.11 -15.09
N LEU A 23 -3.89 3.73 -15.71
CA LEU A 23 -2.99 2.67 -15.27
C LEU A 23 -1.69 3.28 -14.74
N LEU A 24 -1.35 3.00 -13.49
CA LEU A 24 -0.24 3.64 -12.79
C LEU A 24 0.72 2.58 -12.25
N ASP A 25 1.98 2.65 -12.66
CA ASP A 25 3.02 1.80 -12.12
C ASP A 25 3.81 2.58 -11.06
N GLU A 26 3.62 2.20 -9.79
CA GLU A 26 4.23 2.83 -8.62
C GLU A 26 4.22 4.39 -8.62
N PRO A 27 3.04 5.02 -8.62
CA PRO A 27 2.92 6.48 -8.74
C PRO A 27 3.52 7.26 -7.55
N THR A 28 3.85 6.56 -6.46
CA THR A 28 4.36 7.10 -5.20
C THR A 28 5.89 7.00 -5.06
N THR A 29 6.58 6.43 -6.05
CA THR A 29 8.03 6.21 -5.98
C THR A 29 8.80 7.53 -6.04
N PHE A 30 9.86 7.64 -5.23
CA PHE A 30 10.65 8.86 -4.99
C PHE A 30 9.94 10.02 -4.27
N LEU A 31 8.76 9.77 -3.69
CA LEU A 31 8.04 10.75 -2.87
C LEU A 31 8.24 10.46 -1.38
N ASP A 32 8.23 11.50 -0.56
CA ASP A 32 8.11 11.35 0.89
C ASP A 32 6.65 11.04 1.28
N ALA A 33 6.45 10.58 2.53
CA ALA A 33 5.15 10.12 3.01
C ALA A 33 4.02 11.15 2.84
N SER A 34 4.29 12.44 3.06
CA SER A 34 3.27 13.48 2.90
C SER A 34 2.83 13.59 1.45
N HIS A 35 3.79 13.58 0.52
CA HIS A 35 3.49 13.67 -0.90
C HIS A 35 2.86 12.38 -1.46
N GLN A 36 3.19 11.21 -0.92
CA GLN A 36 2.54 9.95 -1.31
C GLN A 36 1.03 10.00 -1.01
N ILE A 37 0.67 10.46 0.19
CA ILE A 37 -0.73 10.63 0.61
C ILE A 37 -1.45 11.62 -0.31
N GLU A 38 -0.85 12.77 -0.61
CA GLU A 38 -1.45 13.76 -1.52
C GLU A 38 -1.74 13.18 -2.92
N VAL A 39 -0.85 12.34 -3.48
CA VAL A 39 -1.12 11.66 -4.76
C VAL A 39 -2.34 10.77 -4.66
N LEU A 40 -2.39 9.92 -3.63
CA LEU A 40 -3.43 8.91 -3.48
C LEU A 40 -4.80 9.57 -3.19
N ASP A 41 -4.81 10.67 -2.45
CA ASP A 41 -6.00 11.49 -2.24
C ASP A 41 -6.49 12.10 -3.56
N LEU A 42 -5.60 12.67 -4.38
CA LEU A 42 -5.96 13.22 -5.70
C LEU A 42 -6.51 12.15 -6.65
N LEU A 43 -5.95 10.95 -6.64
CA LEU A 43 -6.45 9.82 -7.42
C LEU A 43 -7.84 9.40 -6.92
N THR A 44 -8.05 9.36 -5.61
CA THR A 44 -9.35 9.04 -5.01
C THR A 44 -10.40 10.06 -5.42
N ASP A 45 -10.08 11.35 -5.38
CA ASP A 45 -10.96 12.42 -5.82
C ASP A 45 -11.28 12.32 -7.31
N LEU A 46 -10.30 11.97 -8.14
CA LEU A 46 -10.50 11.76 -9.57
C LEU A 46 -11.49 10.62 -9.83
N ASN A 47 -11.30 9.48 -9.17
CA ASN A 47 -12.20 8.33 -9.27
C ASN A 47 -13.63 8.71 -8.88
N ARG A 48 -13.81 9.37 -7.73
CA ARG A 48 -15.13 9.71 -7.20
C ARG A 48 -15.84 10.82 -7.99
N SER A 49 -15.11 11.84 -8.44
CA SER A 49 -15.71 13.00 -9.11
C SER A 49 -15.98 12.76 -10.59
N ARG A 50 -15.14 11.97 -11.28
CA ARG A 50 -15.24 11.74 -12.73
C ARG A 50 -15.66 10.32 -13.10
N GLY A 51 -15.67 9.38 -12.16
CA GLY A 51 -15.89 7.97 -12.45
C GLY A 51 -14.71 7.29 -13.16
N THR A 52 -13.53 7.92 -13.18
CA THR A 52 -12.33 7.34 -13.78
C THR A 52 -11.92 6.09 -13.02
N THR A 53 -11.78 4.96 -13.72
CA THR A 53 -11.22 3.73 -13.14
C THR A 53 -9.72 3.89 -13.00
N ILE A 54 -9.20 3.61 -11.80
CA ILE A 54 -7.78 3.73 -11.50
C ILE A 54 -7.26 2.36 -11.11
N VAL A 55 -6.25 1.90 -11.83
CA VAL A 55 -5.52 0.68 -11.50
C VAL A 55 -4.09 1.11 -11.21
N MET A 56 -3.61 0.78 -10.03
CA MET A 56 -2.27 1.17 -9.60
C MET A 56 -1.54 0.01 -8.95
N VAL A 57 -0.24 -0.08 -9.23
CA VAL A 57 0.68 -0.98 -8.53
C VAL A 57 1.31 -0.21 -7.39
N LEU A 58 1.19 -0.74 -6.17
CA LEU A 58 1.78 -0.17 -4.96
C LEU A 58 2.60 -1.24 -4.25
N HIS A 59 3.74 -0.84 -3.70
CA HIS A 59 4.59 -1.70 -2.88
C HIS A 59 4.27 -1.65 -1.39
N ASP A 60 3.61 -0.60 -0.93
CA ASP A 60 3.16 -0.46 0.44
C ASP A 60 1.76 -1.05 0.59
N LEU A 61 1.65 -2.18 1.31
CA LEU A 61 0.40 -2.89 1.54
C LEU A 61 -0.62 -2.07 2.32
N ASN A 62 -0.15 -1.21 3.24
CA ASN A 62 -1.03 -0.39 4.07
C ASN A 62 -1.63 0.76 3.25
N LEU A 63 -0.84 1.39 2.38
CA LEU A 63 -1.37 2.36 1.42
C LEU A 63 -2.32 1.69 0.43
N ALA A 64 -1.97 0.50 -0.09
CA ALA A 64 -2.85 -0.23 -0.98
C ALA A 64 -4.20 -0.55 -0.33
N ALA A 65 -4.20 -1.12 0.87
CA ALA A 65 -5.44 -1.42 1.59
C ALA A 65 -6.25 -0.16 1.95
N ARG A 66 -5.57 0.93 2.33
CA ARG A 66 -6.23 2.19 2.69
C ARG A 66 -6.93 2.84 1.50
N TYR A 67 -6.35 2.82 0.31
CA TYR A 67 -6.84 3.59 -0.83
C TYR A 67 -7.58 2.78 -1.90
N ALA A 68 -7.29 1.49 -2.04
CA ALA A 68 -7.93 0.69 -3.07
C ALA A 68 -9.31 0.20 -2.63
N ASP A 69 -10.31 0.29 -3.50
CA ASP A 69 -11.60 -0.35 -3.25
C ASP A 69 -11.55 -1.87 -3.50
N HIS A 70 -10.56 -2.30 -4.29
CA HIS A 70 -10.33 -3.69 -4.66
C HIS A 70 -8.83 -3.96 -4.77
N LEU A 71 -8.36 -5.02 -4.13
CA LEU A 71 -6.97 -5.47 -4.14
C LEU A 71 -6.81 -6.73 -4.98
N ILE A 72 -5.64 -6.83 -5.61
CA ILE A 72 -5.21 -7.99 -6.38
C ILE A 72 -3.82 -8.38 -5.88
N ALA A 73 -3.72 -9.56 -5.29
CA ALA A 73 -2.46 -10.13 -4.85
C ALA A 73 -1.95 -11.14 -5.88
N LEU A 74 -0.70 -10.97 -6.31
CA LEU A 74 -0.04 -11.83 -7.29
C LEU A 74 1.11 -12.59 -6.63
N ALA A 75 1.19 -13.91 -6.85
CA ALA A 75 2.29 -14.75 -6.37
C ALA A 75 2.63 -15.82 -7.41
N GLY A 76 3.93 -16.14 -7.55
CA GLY A 76 4.38 -17.19 -8.48
C GLY A 76 4.01 -16.95 -9.95
N GLY A 77 3.84 -15.69 -10.36
CA GLY A 77 3.45 -15.31 -11.73
C GLY A 77 1.94 -15.42 -12.03
N GLY A 78 1.11 -15.68 -11.01
CA GLY A 78 -0.35 -15.78 -11.17
C GLY A 78 -1.14 -15.04 -10.09
N LEU A 79 -2.47 -15.07 -10.22
CA LEU A 79 -3.39 -14.52 -9.23
C LEU A 79 -3.42 -15.42 -7.99
N HIS A 80 -3.13 -14.83 -6.83
CA HIS A 80 -3.23 -15.50 -5.54
C HIS A 80 -4.56 -15.19 -4.85
N ALA A 81 -4.92 -13.91 -4.76
CA ALA A 81 -6.17 -13.46 -4.15
C ALA A 81 -6.67 -12.16 -4.82
N SER A 82 -7.99 -11.96 -4.80
CA SER A 82 -8.65 -10.78 -5.37
C SER A 82 -9.94 -10.49 -4.61
N GLY A 83 -10.21 -9.24 -4.29
CA GLY A 83 -11.40 -8.85 -3.55
C GLY A 83 -11.25 -7.50 -2.86
N THR A 84 -12.08 -7.24 -1.87
CA THR A 84 -11.94 -6.07 -1.01
C THR A 84 -10.62 -6.12 -0.21
N PRO A 85 -10.13 -4.98 0.31
CA PRO A 85 -8.96 -4.98 1.18
C PRO A 85 -9.06 -5.96 2.36
N ALA A 86 -10.24 -6.10 2.98
CA ALA A 86 -10.45 -7.00 4.12
C ALA A 86 -10.41 -8.50 3.74
N GLU A 87 -10.81 -8.85 2.53
CA GLU A 87 -10.76 -10.23 2.03
C GLU A 87 -9.34 -10.62 1.59
N VAL A 88 -8.59 -9.67 1.03
CA VAL A 88 -7.26 -9.93 0.46
C VAL A 88 -6.14 -9.77 1.48
N LEU A 89 -6.14 -8.71 2.28
CA LEU A 89 -5.06 -8.42 3.22
C LEU A 89 -5.23 -9.21 4.52
N THR A 90 -4.89 -10.50 4.46
CA THR A 90 -4.89 -11.44 5.59
C THR A 90 -3.47 -11.86 5.96
N GLU A 91 -3.27 -12.38 7.18
CA GLU A 91 -1.96 -12.92 7.60
C GLU A 91 -1.49 -14.05 6.66
N GLU A 92 -2.42 -14.90 6.21
CA GLU A 92 -2.15 -15.99 5.27
C GLU A 92 -1.69 -15.46 3.90
N THR A 93 -2.41 -14.49 3.33
CA THR A 93 -2.04 -13.87 2.05
C THR A 93 -0.67 -13.21 2.15
N VAL A 94 -0.39 -12.47 3.22
CA VAL A 94 0.91 -11.79 3.40
C VAL A 94 2.04 -12.82 3.50
N ARG A 95 1.83 -13.92 4.23
CA ARG A 95 2.80 -15.01 4.33
C ARG A 95 3.04 -15.68 2.98
N ALA A 96 1.98 -15.95 2.21
CA ALA A 96 2.08 -16.66 0.93
C ALA A 96 2.70 -15.79 -0.18
N VAL A 97 2.42 -14.49 -0.19
CA VAL A 97 2.85 -13.57 -1.26
C VAL A 97 4.22 -12.97 -0.97
N PHE A 98 4.51 -12.64 0.29
CA PHE A 98 5.71 -11.89 0.68
C PHE A 98 6.69 -12.69 1.57
N ASP A 99 6.37 -13.94 1.93
CA ASP A 99 7.15 -14.75 2.88
C ASP A 99 7.39 -14.01 4.21
N LEU A 100 6.39 -13.24 4.66
CA LEU A 100 6.48 -12.35 5.82
C LEU A 100 5.44 -12.71 6.87
N ASP A 101 5.90 -12.92 8.12
CA ASP A 101 5.00 -13.03 9.26
C ASP A 101 4.45 -11.65 9.62
N SER A 102 3.14 -11.57 9.89
CA SER A 102 2.46 -10.30 10.15
C SER A 102 1.29 -10.47 11.11
N ARG A 103 0.81 -9.34 11.65
CA ARG A 103 -0.52 -9.19 12.22
C ARG A 103 -1.35 -8.25 11.37
N ILE A 104 -2.62 -8.60 11.16
CA ILE A 104 -3.59 -7.68 10.57
C ILE A 104 -4.48 -7.16 11.68
N ILE A 105 -4.55 -5.85 11.83
CA ILE A 105 -5.47 -5.16 12.73
C ILE A 105 -6.37 -4.22 11.93
N GLU A 106 -7.43 -3.72 12.56
CA GLU A 106 -8.20 -2.62 11.99
C GLU A 106 -7.44 -1.29 12.21
N ASP A 107 -7.24 -0.53 11.14
CA ASP A 107 -6.68 0.82 11.20
C ASP A 107 -7.65 1.74 11.97
N PRO A 108 -7.28 2.27 13.14
CA PRO A 108 -8.16 3.11 13.94
C PRO A 108 -8.54 4.44 13.26
N VAL A 109 -7.82 4.83 12.20
CA VAL A 109 -8.08 6.08 11.45
C VAL A 109 -9.03 5.84 10.28
N SER A 110 -8.87 4.73 9.54
CA SER A 110 -9.63 4.48 8.30
C SER A 110 -10.65 3.35 8.40
N GLY A 111 -10.61 2.52 9.44
CA GLY A 111 -11.41 1.29 9.55
C GLY A 111 -11.03 0.19 8.56
N ARG A 112 -9.95 0.40 7.78
CA ARG A 112 -9.45 -0.57 6.81
C ARG A 112 -8.35 -1.46 7.42
N PRO A 113 -8.03 -2.62 6.84
CA PRO A 113 -7.01 -3.50 7.39
C PRO A 113 -5.62 -2.85 7.36
N LEU A 114 -4.89 -2.97 8.46
CA LEU A 114 -3.51 -2.52 8.64
C LEU A 114 -2.61 -3.73 8.92
N MET A 115 -1.62 -3.93 8.05
CA MET A 115 -0.58 -4.94 8.19
C MET A 115 0.57 -4.43 9.05
N LEU A 116 0.85 -5.17 10.12
CA LEU A 116 1.97 -4.96 11.02
C LEU A 116 3.00 -6.09 10.80
N PRO A 117 4.20 -5.77 10.29
CA PRO A 117 5.22 -6.79 10.04
C PRO A 117 5.80 -7.29 11.36
N ILE A 118 6.03 -8.61 11.45
CA ILE A 118 6.72 -9.24 12.59
C ILE A 118 8.14 -9.55 12.15
N GLY A 119 9.08 -8.70 12.57
CA GLY A 119 10.51 -8.90 12.33
C GLY A 119 11.17 -9.77 13.39
N ARG A 120 12.49 -9.95 13.26
CA ARG A 120 13.31 -10.64 14.28
C ARG A 120 13.64 -9.77 15.50
N HIS A 121 13.48 -8.46 15.36
CA HIS A 121 13.83 -7.45 16.36
C HIS A 121 12.60 -6.59 16.64
N HIS A 122 12.57 -5.93 17.81
CA HIS A 122 11.46 -5.06 18.24
C HIS A 122 10.09 -5.78 18.34
N VAL A 123 10.10 -7.08 18.58
CA VAL A 123 8.91 -7.86 18.91
C VAL A 123 8.80 -7.93 20.43
N LEU A 124 7.62 -7.60 20.96
CA LEU A 124 7.31 -7.90 22.35
C LEU A 124 7.15 -9.40 22.47
N ASP A 125 8.03 -10.07 23.22
CA ASP A 125 7.78 -11.46 23.60
C ASP A 125 6.43 -11.54 24.30
N ARG A 126 5.72 -12.67 24.17
CA ARG A 126 4.43 -12.88 24.88
C ARG A 126 4.51 -12.68 26.40
N ALA A 127 5.72 -12.59 26.96
CA ALA A 127 6.02 -12.31 28.37
C ALA A 127 6.48 -10.86 28.67
N GLY A 128 6.59 -9.96 27.70
CA GLY A 128 7.02 -8.57 27.92
C GLY A 128 8.53 -8.37 28.13
N THR A 129 9.37 -9.34 27.76
CA THR A 129 10.83 -9.20 27.83
C THR A 129 11.37 -8.69 26.50
N PRO A 130 12.12 -7.57 26.44
CA PRO A 130 12.73 -7.13 25.20
C PRO A 130 13.80 -8.14 24.72
N PRO A 131 13.99 -8.34 23.41
CA PRO A 131 14.99 -9.25 22.89
C PRO A 131 16.38 -8.75 23.29
N VAL A 132 17.12 -9.61 24.01
CA VAL A 132 18.53 -9.38 24.36
C VAL A 132 19.32 -9.34 23.06
N GLY A 133 19.79 -8.15 22.68
CA GLY A 133 20.76 -8.00 21.59
C GLY A 133 22.04 -8.77 21.95
N GLU A 134 22.50 -9.64 21.04
CA GLU A 134 23.82 -10.24 21.14
C GLU A 134 24.88 -9.13 21.13
N PRO A 135 25.86 -9.13 22.06
CA PRO A 135 27.01 -8.25 21.94
C PRO A 135 27.93 -8.81 20.84
N THR A 136 27.99 -8.11 19.71
CA THR A 136 29.06 -8.31 18.73
C THR A 136 30.41 -8.00 19.38
N ALA A 137 31.27 -9.02 19.40
CA ALA A 137 32.69 -8.96 19.76
C ALA A 137 33.52 -8.16 18.74
#